data_AF-A0A972WC23-F1
#
_entry.id   AF-A0A972WC23-F1
#
_cell.length_a   1.000
_cell.length_b   1.000
_cell.length_c   1.000
_cell.angle_alpha   90.00
_cell.angle_beta   90.00
_cell.angle_gamma   90.00
#
_symmetry.space_group_name_H-M   'P 1'
#
loop_
_entity.id
_entity.type
_entity.pdbx_description
1 polymer ?
#
loop_
_entity_poly.entity_id
_entity_poly.type
_entity_poly.pdbx_seq_one_letter_code
_entity_poly.pdbx_strand_id
1 'polypeptide(L)'
;GESCAFSLCRPPGHHAASDYFGGYCFLNNAAIAAQFLFDRGAARVAVLDIDYHHGNGTQSIFYERDDVLFVSIHADPLQEYPFFLGHADERGSGAGEGYTANFPLRWHSSAPKWFDALDAGLQMIADYAPDYVVISLGVDTYRDDPISQFRLETPDYLVVGSRIASLGRPMLFVLEGGYAVSEIGKNVTNVLVGAVTKG
;
A
#
# COMPACT_ATOMS: atom_id res chain seq x y z
N GLY A 1 -15.10 -11.62 13.00
CA GLY A 1 -15.20 -10.14 13.04
C GLY A 1 -15.63 -9.63 11.68
N GLU A 2 -15.64 -8.32 11.48
CA GLU A 2 -15.87 -7.70 10.17
C GLU A 2 -14.81 -8.17 9.15
N SER A 3 -15.20 -8.33 7.88
CA SER A 3 -14.29 -8.73 6.80
C SER A 3 -13.53 -7.57 6.18
N CYS A 4 -14.00 -6.33 6.39
CA CYS A 4 -13.40 -5.12 5.86
C CYS A 4 -13.65 -3.95 6.82
N ALA A 5 -12.63 -3.14 7.08
CA ALA A 5 -12.74 -1.90 7.83
C ALA A 5 -11.91 -0.79 7.15
N PHE A 6 -12.31 0.46 7.38
CA PHE A 6 -11.60 1.63 6.86
C PHE A 6 -11.25 2.59 8.00
N SER A 7 -9.96 2.83 8.18
CA SER A 7 -9.39 3.84 9.06
C SER A 7 -9.08 5.10 8.28
N LEU A 8 -9.92 6.13 8.46
CA LEU A 8 -9.75 7.45 7.86
C LEU A 8 -8.65 8.24 8.59
N CYS A 9 -7.42 7.73 8.54
CA CYS A 9 -6.25 8.30 9.21
C CYS A 9 -5.86 9.67 8.64
N ARG A 10 -5.50 10.59 9.54
CA ARG A 10 -4.89 11.89 9.21
C ARG A 10 -4.17 12.43 10.46
N PRO A 11 -2.85 12.72 10.44
CA PRO A 11 -1.92 12.63 9.30
C PRO A 11 -1.70 11.19 8.77
N PRO A 12 -1.12 11.03 7.55
CA PRO A 12 -0.72 9.71 7.02
C PRO A 12 0.43 9.10 7.84
N GLY A 13 0.84 7.87 7.50
CA GLY A 13 1.79 7.10 8.29
C GLY A 13 2.91 6.38 7.55
N HIS A 14 2.75 5.97 6.29
CA HIS A 14 3.66 4.99 5.67
C HIS A 14 5.14 5.42 5.51
N HIS A 15 5.45 6.71 5.64
CA HIS A 15 6.83 7.23 5.63
C HIS A 15 7.50 7.32 7.00
N ALA A 16 6.76 7.10 8.09
CA ALA A 16 7.35 7.08 9.44
C ALA A 16 7.98 5.71 9.72
N ALA A 17 9.24 5.70 10.16
CA ALA A 17 9.92 4.50 10.62
C ALA A 17 9.97 4.46 12.15
N SER A 18 10.73 3.51 12.70
CA SER A 18 10.88 3.36 14.16
C SER A 18 11.57 4.54 14.85
N ASP A 19 12.42 5.26 14.13
CA ASP A 19 13.33 6.27 14.66
C ASP A 19 13.35 7.59 13.86
N TYR A 20 12.52 7.71 12.82
CA TYR A 20 12.37 8.94 12.06
C TYR A 20 10.94 9.18 11.55
N PHE A 21 10.63 10.45 11.30
CA PHE A 21 9.41 10.92 10.66
C PHE A 21 9.75 11.60 9.31
N GLY A 22 8.79 11.70 8.39
CA GLY A 22 9.02 12.25 7.05
C GLY A 22 7.77 12.17 6.18
N GLY A 23 7.72 12.88 5.05
CA GLY A 23 6.61 12.80 4.10
C GLY A 23 5.22 13.01 4.73
N TYR A 24 5.09 14.01 5.61
CA TYR A 24 3.87 14.29 6.39
C TYR A 24 3.46 13.22 7.44
N CYS A 25 4.22 12.14 7.56
CA CYS A 25 3.97 11.02 8.45
C CYS A 25 4.75 11.14 9.76
N PHE A 26 4.10 10.84 10.89
CA PHE A 26 4.71 10.90 12.24
C PHE A 26 4.62 9.57 12.99
N LEU A 27 3.53 8.83 12.78
CA LEU A 27 3.30 7.49 13.32
C LEU A 27 2.88 6.61 12.16
N ASN A 28 3.47 5.42 12.05
CA ASN A 28 3.15 4.51 10.96
C ASN A 28 1.86 3.74 11.27
N ASN A 29 0.73 4.31 10.86
CA ASN A 29 -0.60 3.75 11.13
C ASN A 29 -0.75 2.31 10.60
N ALA A 30 -0.29 2.05 9.37
CA ALA A 30 -0.34 0.73 8.76
C ALA A 30 0.53 -0.29 9.49
N ALA A 31 1.77 0.07 9.87
CA ALA A 31 2.65 -0.80 10.63
C ALA A 31 2.14 -1.06 12.05
N ILE A 32 1.58 -0.05 12.73
CA ILE A 32 0.92 -0.21 14.04
C ILE A 32 -0.24 -1.20 13.93
N ALA A 33 -1.07 -1.09 12.89
CA ALA A 33 -2.19 -2.00 12.68
C ALA A 33 -1.72 -3.43 12.38
N ALA A 34 -0.68 -3.60 11.56
CA ALA A 34 -0.10 -4.90 11.26
C ALA A 34 0.47 -5.56 12.53
N GLN A 35 1.23 -4.81 13.33
CA GLN A 35 1.76 -5.30 14.60
C GLN A 35 0.64 -5.67 15.58
N PHE A 36 -0.40 -4.85 15.67
CA PHE A 36 -1.55 -5.14 16.53
C PHE A 36 -2.24 -6.46 16.14
N LEU A 37 -2.40 -6.75 14.85
CA LEU A 37 -2.99 -7.99 14.38
C LEU A 37 -2.12 -9.20 14.73
N PHE A 38 -0.80 -9.08 14.57
CA PHE A 38 0.16 -10.10 15.00
C PHE A 38 0.07 -10.36 16.51
N ASP A 39 0.07 -9.31 17.34
CA ASP A 39 -0.04 -9.41 18.80
C ASP A 39 -1.39 -10.03 19.24
N ARG A 40 -2.40 -9.99 18.38
CA ARG A 40 -3.72 -10.62 18.59
C ARG A 40 -3.80 -12.06 18.05
N GLY A 41 -2.69 -12.63 17.62
CA GLY A 41 -2.56 -14.04 17.27
C GLY A 41 -2.61 -14.33 15.77
N ALA A 42 -2.54 -13.33 14.90
CA ALA A 42 -2.23 -13.58 13.49
C ALA A 42 -0.82 -14.18 13.38
N ALA A 43 -0.67 -15.24 12.61
CA ALA A 43 0.64 -15.82 12.32
C ALA A 43 1.35 -15.04 11.22
N ARG A 44 0.60 -14.50 10.25
CA ARG A 44 1.12 -13.76 9.10
C ARG A 44 0.23 -12.59 8.75
N VAL A 45 0.83 -11.41 8.55
CA VAL A 45 0.12 -10.21 8.07
C VAL A 45 0.79 -9.72 6.80
N ALA A 46 0.02 -9.28 5.80
CA ALA A 46 0.58 -8.57 4.65
C ALA A 46 0.21 -7.09 4.73
N VAL A 47 1.17 -6.22 4.39
CA VAL A 47 0.92 -4.80 4.14
C VAL A 47 1.09 -4.55 2.65
N LEU A 48 0.00 -4.17 2.00
CA LEU A 48 -0.02 -3.73 0.60
C LEU A 48 -0.10 -2.21 0.57
N ASP A 49 0.90 -1.57 0.01
CA ASP A 49 0.96 -0.12 -0.17
C ASP A 49 0.69 0.25 -1.63
N ILE A 50 -0.43 0.95 -1.84
CA ILE A 50 -0.88 1.42 -3.16
C ILE A 50 -0.83 2.94 -3.29
N ASP A 51 -0.24 3.64 -2.31
CA ASP A 51 0.10 5.05 -2.41
C ASP A 51 1.10 5.30 -3.55
N TYR A 52 1.08 6.49 -4.14
CA TYR A 52 2.01 6.85 -5.21
C TYR A 52 3.47 6.77 -4.77
N HIS A 53 3.75 7.08 -3.50
CA HIS A 53 5.09 7.08 -2.95
C HIS A 53 5.42 5.77 -2.26
N HIS A 54 6.70 5.41 -2.23
CA HIS A 54 7.13 4.23 -1.50
C HIS A 54 6.90 4.40 0.00
N GLY A 55 6.24 3.43 0.63
CA GLY A 55 6.09 3.33 2.08
C GLY A 55 7.39 2.93 2.79
N ASN A 56 8.45 3.73 2.63
CA ASN A 56 9.80 3.47 3.15
C ASN A 56 9.84 3.26 4.67
N GLY A 57 8.95 3.93 5.42
CA GLY A 57 8.83 3.73 6.85
C GLY A 57 8.32 2.34 7.19
N THR A 58 7.27 1.90 6.48
CA THR A 58 6.70 0.56 6.61
C THR A 58 7.72 -0.52 6.24
N GLN A 59 8.41 -0.34 5.11
CA GLN A 59 9.51 -1.23 4.72
C GLN A 59 10.56 -1.35 5.82
N SER A 60 11.04 -0.22 6.33
CA SER A 60 12.12 -0.20 7.33
C SER A 60 11.72 -0.91 8.63
N ILE A 61 10.46 -0.79 9.06
CA ILE A 61 9.96 -1.42 10.30
C ILE A 61 9.94 -2.95 10.19
N PHE A 62 9.67 -3.51 9.00
CA PHE A 62 9.52 -4.95 8.80
C PHE A 62 10.67 -5.59 8.02
N TYR A 63 11.74 -4.85 7.69
CA TYR A 63 12.75 -5.28 6.72
C TYR A 63 13.49 -6.58 7.10
N GLU A 64 13.60 -6.88 8.39
CA GLU A 64 14.27 -8.07 8.92
C GLU A 64 13.31 -9.20 9.34
N ARG A 65 12.01 -9.07 9.01
CA ARG A 65 10.93 -9.92 9.51
C ARG A 65 10.25 -10.73 8.41
N ASP A 66 9.86 -11.96 8.73
CA ASP A 66 9.16 -12.91 7.84
C ASP A 66 7.68 -13.12 8.23
N ASP A 67 7.25 -12.59 9.37
CA ASP A 67 5.87 -12.61 9.84
C ASP A 67 5.01 -11.48 9.25
N VAL A 68 5.66 -10.48 8.63
CA VAL A 68 5.00 -9.40 7.88
C VAL A 68 5.59 -9.29 6.47
N LEU A 69 4.76 -9.53 5.45
CA LEU A 69 5.11 -9.26 4.06
C LEU A 69 4.79 -7.80 3.73
N PHE A 70 5.76 -7.04 3.22
CA PHE A 70 5.54 -5.70 2.68
C PHE A 70 5.60 -5.69 1.15
N VAL A 71 4.55 -5.18 0.52
CA VAL A 71 4.46 -5.02 -0.94
C VAL A 71 4.10 -3.58 -1.25
N SER A 72 4.84 -2.90 -2.14
CA SER A 72 4.56 -1.52 -2.51
C SER A 72 4.67 -1.27 -4.00
N ILE A 73 3.71 -0.53 -4.55
CA ILE A 73 3.68 -0.10 -5.96
C ILE A 73 3.74 1.42 -5.97
N HIS A 74 4.83 1.98 -6.46
CA HIS A 74 5.13 3.40 -6.30
C HIS A 74 5.93 3.94 -7.48
N ALA A 75 6.06 5.27 -7.57
CA ALA A 75 6.92 5.89 -8.55
C ALA A 75 8.40 5.59 -8.28
N ASP A 76 9.17 5.47 -9.36
CA ASP A 76 10.60 5.16 -9.29
C ASP A 76 11.35 6.16 -8.39
N PRO A 77 11.96 5.70 -7.28
CA PRO A 77 12.64 6.59 -6.34
C PRO A 77 13.86 7.29 -6.95
N LEU A 78 14.35 6.89 -8.13
CA LEU A 78 15.34 7.69 -8.85
C LEU A 78 14.83 9.09 -9.23
N GLN A 79 13.51 9.28 -9.26
CA GLN A 79 12.86 10.53 -9.66
C GLN A 79 11.90 11.08 -8.61
N GLU A 80 11.45 10.24 -7.67
CA GLU A 80 10.38 10.58 -6.73
C GLU A 80 10.77 10.36 -5.27
N TYR A 81 10.13 11.12 -4.37
CA TYR A 81 10.24 10.86 -2.93
C TYR A 81 9.84 9.40 -2.63
N PRO A 82 10.60 8.65 -1.81
CA PRO A 82 11.60 9.09 -0.83
C PRO A 82 13.07 9.06 -1.30
N PHE A 83 13.32 8.86 -2.59
CA PHE A 83 14.64 8.88 -3.24
C PHE A 83 15.65 7.77 -2.89
N PHE A 84 15.70 7.33 -1.64
CA PHE A 84 16.78 6.48 -1.13
C PHE A 84 16.36 5.03 -0.86
N LEU A 85 15.05 4.76 -0.90
CA LEU A 85 14.43 3.47 -0.69
C LEU A 85 13.29 3.27 -1.70
N GLY A 86 12.92 2.01 -1.95
CA GLY A 86 11.88 1.62 -2.91
C GLY A 86 12.45 1.00 -4.18
N HIS A 87 13.75 0.74 -4.24
CA HIS A 87 14.33 0.04 -5.39
C HIS A 87 13.91 -1.44 -5.39
N ALA A 88 13.79 -2.01 -6.59
CA ALA A 88 13.30 -3.38 -6.79
C ALA A 88 14.24 -4.47 -6.24
N ASP A 89 15.51 -4.15 -6.02
CA ASP A 89 16.53 -5.04 -5.45
C ASP A 89 16.54 -5.05 -3.91
N GLU A 90 15.76 -4.17 -3.27
CA GLU A 90 15.55 -4.17 -1.82
C GLU A 90 14.52 -5.24 -1.44
N ARG A 91 14.99 -6.43 -1.07
CA ARG A 91 14.12 -7.61 -0.87
C ARG A 91 13.95 -8.04 0.59
N GLY A 92 14.38 -7.21 1.53
CA GLY A 92 14.48 -7.54 2.95
C GLY A 92 15.89 -7.97 3.31
N SER A 93 16.07 -8.41 4.55
CA SER A 93 17.36 -8.92 5.02
C SER A 93 17.19 -9.89 6.19
N GLY A 94 18.20 -10.70 6.48
CA GLY A 94 18.14 -11.65 7.59
C GLY A 94 16.97 -12.64 7.42
N ALA A 95 16.10 -12.73 8.43
CA ALA A 95 14.89 -13.56 8.35
C ALA A 95 13.88 -13.02 7.32
N GLY A 96 13.83 -11.70 7.13
CA GLY A 96 12.93 -11.03 6.19
C GLY A 96 13.37 -11.05 4.72
N GLU A 97 14.47 -11.74 4.37
CA GLU A 97 14.88 -11.90 2.98
C GLU A 97 13.76 -12.57 2.15
N GLY A 98 13.28 -11.87 1.12
CA GLY A 98 12.15 -12.28 0.29
C GLY A 98 10.77 -11.81 0.77
N TYR A 99 10.69 -11.09 1.90
CA TYR A 99 9.44 -10.58 2.50
C TYR A 99 9.25 -9.07 2.30
N THR A 100 10.01 -8.46 1.39
CA THR A 100 9.77 -7.13 0.83
C THR A 100 9.72 -7.22 -0.70
N ALA A 101 8.71 -6.61 -1.31
CA ALA A 101 8.57 -6.53 -2.75
C ALA A 101 8.21 -5.10 -3.21
N ASN A 102 9.15 -4.45 -3.86
CA ASN A 102 8.97 -3.12 -4.43
C ASN A 102 8.73 -3.20 -5.94
N PHE A 103 7.69 -2.50 -6.41
CA PHE A 103 7.35 -2.33 -7.81
C PHE A 103 7.49 -0.86 -8.21
N PRO A 104 8.73 -0.34 -8.37
CA PRO A 104 8.96 1.02 -8.84
C PRO A 104 8.53 1.15 -10.31
N LEU A 105 7.71 2.16 -10.59
CA LEU A 105 7.19 2.46 -11.92
C LEU A 105 7.62 3.85 -12.38
N ARG A 106 7.93 3.98 -13.67
CA ARG A 106 8.29 5.29 -14.23
C ARG A 106 7.12 6.27 -14.11
N TRP A 107 7.44 7.55 -14.07
CA TRP A 107 6.46 8.60 -14.26
C TRP A 107 5.60 8.37 -15.49
N HIS A 108 4.33 8.79 -15.42
CA HIS A 108 3.35 8.65 -16.47
C HIS A 108 3.01 7.19 -16.84
N SER A 109 3.35 6.23 -15.98
CA SER A 109 2.86 4.86 -16.13
C SER A 109 1.35 4.85 -16.27
N SER A 110 0.88 4.14 -17.29
CA SER A 110 -0.54 4.01 -17.61
C SER A 110 -1.25 3.08 -16.61
N ALA A 111 -2.58 3.16 -16.53
CA ALA A 111 -3.36 2.26 -15.70
C ALA A 111 -3.06 0.77 -15.98
N PRO A 112 -2.96 0.27 -17.23
CA PRO A 112 -2.54 -1.11 -17.48
C PRO A 112 -1.20 -1.48 -16.87
N LYS A 113 -0.19 -0.60 -16.98
CA LYS A 113 1.15 -0.87 -16.43
C LYS A 113 1.13 -0.91 -14.90
N TRP A 114 0.35 -0.03 -14.28
CA TRP A 114 0.15 -0.01 -12.84
C TRP A 114 -0.61 -1.27 -12.37
N PHE A 115 -1.62 -1.70 -13.12
CA PHE A 115 -2.38 -2.92 -12.84
C PHE A 115 -1.55 -4.20 -13.00
N ASP A 116 -0.61 -4.27 -13.94
CA ASP A 116 0.35 -5.39 -14.03
C ASP A 116 1.17 -5.51 -12.74
N ALA A 117 1.60 -4.39 -12.15
CA ALA A 117 2.33 -4.36 -10.88
C ALA A 117 1.43 -4.75 -9.71
N LEU A 118 0.17 -4.28 -9.69
CA LEU A 118 -0.82 -4.70 -8.69
C LEU A 118 -1.05 -6.21 -8.74
N ASP A 119 -1.26 -6.78 -9.91
CA ASP A 119 -1.52 -8.22 -10.04
C ASP A 119 -0.31 -9.05 -9.59
N ALA A 120 0.91 -8.62 -9.92
CA ALA A 120 2.12 -9.27 -9.42
C ALA A 120 2.23 -9.20 -7.89
N GLY A 121 1.96 -8.04 -7.29
CA GLY A 121 1.95 -7.87 -5.84
C GLY A 121 0.86 -8.70 -5.14
N LEU A 122 -0.34 -8.73 -5.70
CA LEU A 122 -1.44 -9.54 -5.20
C LEU A 122 -1.13 -11.04 -5.28
N GLN A 123 -0.46 -11.50 -6.34
CA GLN A 123 -0.02 -12.89 -6.43
C GLN A 123 0.97 -13.25 -5.30
N MET A 124 1.95 -12.37 -5.02
CA MET A 124 2.88 -12.58 -3.90
C MET A 124 2.15 -12.63 -2.54
N ILE A 125 1.15 -11.78 -2.33
CA ILE A 125 0.33 -11.79 -1.12
C ILE A 125 -0.49 -13.07 -1.03
N ALA A 126 -1.06 -13.54 -2.15
CA ALA A 126 -1.81 -14.80 -2.19
C ALA A 126 -0.92 -16.00 -1.82
N ASP A 127 0.30 -16.06 -2.37
CA ASP A 127 1.28 -17.11 -2.09
C ASP A 127 1.78 -17.07 -0.64
N TYR A 128 1.97 -15.87 -0.09
CA TYR A 128 2.29 -15.68 1.33
C TYR A 128 1.13 -16.09 2.25
N ALA A 129 -0.11 -16.10 1.74
CA ALA A 129 -1.31 -16.58 2.44
C ALA A 129 -1.48 -16.01 3.86
N PRO A 130 -1.54 -14.67 4.01
CA PRO A 130 -1.67 -14.02 5.32
C PRO A 130 -3.05 -14.26 5.95
N ASP A 131 -3.12 -14.07 7.26
CA ASP A 131 -4.38 -14.07 8.00
C ASP A 131 -5.15 -12.77 7.77
N TYR A 132 -4.43 -11.65 7.60
CA TYR A 132 -4.98 -10.31 7.38
C TYR A 132 -4.16 -9.53 6.35
N VAL A 133 -4.82 -8.62 5.65
CA VAL A 133 -4.16 -7.67 4.74
C VAL A 133 -4.44 -6.25 5.24
N VAL A 134 -3.39 -5.48 5.49
CA VAL A 134 -3.45 -4.04 5.74
C VAL A 134 -3.13 -3.33 4.43
N ILE A 135 -3.99 -2.41 4.01
CA ILE A 135 -3.84 -1.66 2.77
C ILE A 135 -3.53 -0.21 3.12
N SER A 136 -2.30 0.22 2.85
CA SER A 136 -1.94 1.64 2.85
C SER A 136 -2.54 2.28 1.60
N LEU A 137 -3.68 2.96 1.77
CA LEU A 137 -4.53 3.48 0.71
C LEU A 137 -4.17 4.94 0.43
N GLY A 138 -3.32 5.17 -0.57
CA GLY A 138 -3.18 6.46 -1.23
C GLY A 138 -4.00 6.53 -2.51
N VAL A 139 -4.58 7.71 -2.79
CA VAL A 139 -5.25 7.99 -4.08
C VAL A 139 -4.59 9.13 -4.84
N ASP A 140 -3.36 9.47 -4.46
CA ASP A 140 -2.49 10.38 -5.19
C ASP A 140 -1.94 9.75 -6.47
N THR A 141 -2.15 8.46 -6.73
CA THR A 141 -1.93 7.83 -8.05
C THR A 141 -2.82 8.39 -9.18
N TYR A 142 -3.77 9.27 -8.84
CA TYR A 142 -4.76 9.86 -9.75
C TYR A 142 -4.11 10.81 -10.75
N ARG A 143 -4.58 10.76 -12.01
CA ARG A 143 -3.98 11.49 -13.14
C ARG A 143 -3.84 13.01 -12.97
N ASP A 144 -4.73 13.62 -12.17
CA ASP A 144 -4.76 15.07 -11.91
C ASP A 144 -4.37 15.40 -10.46
N ASP A 145 -3.77 14.46 -9.73
CA ASP A 145 -3.18 14.76 -8.42
C ASP A 145 -2.01 15.77 -8.58
N PRO A 146 -1.96 16.84 -7.76
CA PRO A 146 -1.02 17.94 -7.96
C PRO A 146 0.44 17.58 -7.69
N ILE A 147 0.72 16.47 -6.99
CA ILE A 147 2.09 16.10 -6.59
C ILE A 147 2.56 14.78 -7.17
N SER A 148 1.78 14.15 -8.06
CA SER A 148 2.12 12.85 -8.63
C SER A 148 2.09 12.85 -10.16
N GLN A 149 2.59 11.77 -10.76
CA GLN A 149 2.74 11.66 -12.20
C GLN A 149 2.09 10.42 -12.81
N PHE A 150 1.41 9.57 -12.04
CA PHE A 150 0.66 8.44 -12.58
C PHE A 150 -0.59 8.89 -13.34
N ARG A 151 -1.29 7.93 -13.95
CA ARG A 151 -2.37 8.18 -14.91
C ARG A 151 -3.62 7.36 -14.61
N LEU A 152 -3.87 6.99 -13.34
CA LEU A 152 -5.12 6.33 -12.97
C LEU A 152 -6.29 7.32 -13.06
N GLU A 153 -7.42 6.83 -13.53
CA GLU A 153 -8.68 7.55 -13.59
C GLU A 153 -9.61 7.14 -12.45
N THR A 154 -10.62 7.97 -12.15
CA THR A 154 -11.60 7.68 -11.09
C THR A 154 -12.25 6.30 -11.22
N PRO A 155 -12.63 5.80 -12.42
CA PRO A 155 -13.17 4.44 -12.57
C PRO A 155 -12.17 3.32 -12.23
N ASP A 156 -10.87 3.55 -12.37
CA ASP A 156 -9.85 2.52 -12.09
C ASP A 156 -9.86 2.14 -10.60
N TYR A 157 -10.16 3.08 -9.70
CA TYR A 157 -10.22 2.80 -8.26
C TYR A 157 -11.30 1.77 -7.87
N LEU A 158 -12.39 1.65 -8.63
CA LEU A 158 -13.36 0.55 -8.42
C LEU A 158 -12.71 -0.81 -8.72
N VAL A 159 -11.89 -0.86 -9.78
CA VAL A 159 -11.17 -2.07 -10.20
C VAL A 159 -10.06 -2.40 -9.20
N VAL A 160 -9.35 -1.40 -8.67
CA VAL A 160 -8.36 -1.57 -7.59
C VAL A 160 -8.99 -2.29 -6.40
N GLY A 161 -10.11 -1.77 -5.89
CA GLY A 161 -10.82 -2.40 -4.77
C GLY A 161 -11.24 -3.84 -5.07
N SER A 162 -11.80 -4.08 -6.26
CA SER A 162 -12.25 -5.41 -6.69
C SER A 162 -11.11 -6.43 -6.78
N ARG A 163 -9.96 -6.03 -7.33
CA ARG A 163 -8.77 -6.89 -7.41
C ARG A 163 -8.21 -7.21 -6.03
N ILE A 164 -8.13 -6.23 -5.13
CA ILE A 164 -7.68 -6.44 -3.75
C ILE A 164 -8.62 -7.44 -3.03
N ALA A 165 -9.95 -7.29 -3.19
CA ALA A 165 -10.91 -8.19 -2.58
C ALA A 165 -10.82 -9.65 -3.07
N SER A 166 -10.24 -9.89 -4.26
CA SER A 166 -10.03 -11.25 -4.80
C SER A 166 -9.09 -12.11 -3.94
N LEU A 167 -8.29 -11.49 -3.07
CA LEU A 167 -7.46 -12.20 -2.07
C LEU A 167 -8.31 -13.03 -1.08
N GLY A 168 -9.59 -12.67 -0.88
CA GLY A 168 -10.49 -13.41 0.01
C GLY A 168 -10.06 -13.41 1.48
N ARG A 169 -9.28 -12.41 1.90
CA ARG A 169 -8.79 -12.23 3.28
C ARG A 169 -9.51 -11.07 3.98
N PRO A 170 -9.61 -11.07 5.32
CA PRO A 170 -10.01 -9.89 6.07
C PRO A 170 -9.05 -8.71 5.82
N MET A 171 -9.60 -7.52 5.59
CA MET A 171 -8.84 -6.35 5.12
C MET A 171 -9.03 -5.13 6.01
N LEU A 172 -7.97 -4.38 6.23
CA LEU A 172 -8.02 -3.05 6.84
C LEU A 172 -7.43 -2.02 5.86
N PHE A 173 -8.24 -1.08 5.41
CA PHE A 173 -7.76 0.08 4.65
C PHE A 173 -7.35 1.19 5.61
N VAL A 174 -6.17 1.75 5.42
CA VAL A 174 -5.60 2.85 6.20
C VAL A 174 -5.34 4.00 5.22
N LEU A 175 -5.98 5.14 5.42
CA LEU A 175 -5.80 6.28 4.52
C LEU A 175 -4.36 6.85 4.63
N GLU A 176 -3.70 7.01 3.48
CA GLU A 176 -2.39 7.65 3.32
C GLU A 176 -2.52 8.96 2.51
N GLY A 177 -1.91 9.05 1.31
CA GLY A 177 -1.91 10.21 0.43
C GLY A 177 -3.15 10.39 -0.44
N GLY A 178 -3.17 11.51 -1.16
CA GLY A 178 -4.28 11.96 -2.00
C GLY A 178 -4.55 13.45 -1.83
N TYR A 179 -4.27 14.24 -2.86
CA TYR A 179 -4.19 15.70 -2.77
C TYR A 179 -5.05 16.41 -3.82
N ALA A 180 -5.60 15.69 -4.80
CA ALA A 180 -6.73 16.14 -5.61
C ALA A 180 -8.02 16.25 -4.77
N VAL A 181 -8.18 17.34 -4.02
CA VAL A 181 -9.24 17.54 -3.01
C VAL A 181 -10.66 17.35 -3.57
N SER A 182 -10.90 17.73 -4.83
CA SER A 182 -12.23 17.59 -5.44
C SER A 182 -12.59 16.13 -5.78
N GLU A 183 -11.59 15.26 -5.90
CA GLU A 183 -11.72 13.88 -6.36
C GLU A 183 -11.40 12.85 -5.27
N ILE A 184 -10.61 13.22 -4.24
CA ILE A 184 -10.13 12.31 -3.19
C ILE A 184 -11.25 11.47 -2.58
N GLY A 185 -12.38 12.11 -2.21
CA GLY A 185 -13.51 11.41 -1.61
C GLY A 185 -14.14 10.37 -2.54
N LYS A 186 -14.22 10.68 -3.85
CA LYS A 186 -14.75 9.76 -4.86
C LYS A 186 -13.78 8.61 -5.11
N ASN A 187 -12.49 8.90 -5.26
CA ASN A 187 -11.47 7.90 -5.54
C ASN A 187 -11.33 6.91 -4.36
N VAL A 188 -11.28 7.39 -3.12
CA VAL A 188 -11.26 6.53 -1.92
C VAL A 188 -12.55 5.70 -1.83
N THR A 189 -13.71 6.33 -2.01
CA THR A 189 -14.99 5.61 -1.97
C THR A 189 -15.05 4.51 -3.04
N ASN A 190 -14.52 4.76 -4.24
CA ASN A 190 -14.46 3.77 -5.30
C ASN A 190 -13.62 2.54 -4.92
N VAL A 191 -12.45 2.72 -4.28
CA VAL A 191 -11.68 1.57 -3.75
C VAL A 191 -12.51 0.78 -2.75
N LEU A 192 -13.12 1.45 -1.78
CA LEU A 192 -13.89 0.78 -0.74
C LEU A 192 -15.11 0.05 -1.32
N VAL A 193 -15.85 0.67 -2.24
CA VAL A 193 -16.99 0.07 -2.94
C VAL A 193 -16.55 -1.14 -3.75
N GLY A 194 -15.46 -1.03 -4.51
CA GLY A 194 -14.89 -2.16 -5.26
C GLY A 194 -14.49 -3.31 -4.34
N ALA A 195 -14.01 -3.00 -3.13
CA ALA A 195 -13.57 -3.98 -2.15
C ALA A 195 -14.72 -4.73 -1.44
N VAL A 196 -15.90 -4.12 -1.31
CA VAL A 196 -17.06 -4.74 -0.62
C VAL A 196 -18.16 -5.24 -1.56
N THR A 197 -18.18 -4.77 -2.81
CA THR A 197 -19.19 -5.20 -3.79
C THR A 197 -18.69 -6.48 -4.43
N LYS A 198 -19.31 -7.62 -4.07
CA LYS A 198 -19.05 -8.90 -4.73
C LYS A 198 -19.39 -8.79 -6.22
N GLY A 199 -18.42 -9.13 -7.08
CA GLY A 199 -18.70 -9.50 -8.47
C GLY A 199 -19.54 -10.75 -8.55
#